data_AF-A0AA50Q843-F1
#
_entry.id   AF-A0AA50Q843-F1
#
_cell.length_a   1.000
_cell.length_b   1.000
_cell.length_c   1.000
_cell.angle_alpha   90.00
_cell.angle_beta   90.00
_cell.angle_gamma   90.00
#
_symmetry.space_group_name_H-M   'P 1'
#
loop_
_entity.id
_entity.type
_entity.pdbx_description
1 polymer ?
#
loop_
_entity_poly.entity_id
_entity_poly.type
_entity_poly.pdbx_seq_one_letter_code
_entity_poly.pdbx_strand_id
1 'polypeptide(L)'
;MSWSNCGEDSIGRPIGYAFEATCDHPGCHKQIDRGLSYACGGMHGEDEISCEGYFCEAHRPTFVEHCGSTHQICSQCTKALIDSGEWQEDEDEGCLTQVGAA
;
A
#
# COMPACT_ATOMS: atom_id res chain seq x y z
N MET A 1 -18.43 13.29 9.80
CA MET A 1 -17.65 12.65 8.72
C MET A 1 -17.55 11.18 9.09
N SER A 2 -18.19 10.30 8.33
CA SER A 2 -18.06 8.85 8.56
C SER A 2 -16.71 8.41 8.01
N TRP A 3 -16.03 7.47 8.66
CA TRP A 3 -14.81 6.84 8.12
C TRP A 3 -15.04 6.16 6.75
N SER A 4 -16.28 6.06 6.29
CA SER A 4 -16.63 5.56 4.97
C SER A 4 -16.29 6.52 3.81
N ASN A 5 -16.21 7.83 4.04
CA ASN A 5 -15.80 8.84 3.05
C ASN A 5 -14.67 9.69 3.63
N CYS A 6 -13.46 9.41 3.19
CA CYS A 6 -12.22 9.99 3.70
C CYS A 6 -11.73 11.20 2.90
N GLY A 7 -12.40 11.58 1.81
CA GLY A 7 -11.99 12.69 0.93
C GLY A 7 -11.61 12.22 -0.46
N GLU A 8 -10.61 12.84 -1.06
CA GLU A 8 -10.11 12.56 -2.42
C GLU A 8 -8.59 12.37 -2.40
N ASP A 9 -8.05 11.55 -3.31
CA ASP A 9 -6.60 11.37 -3.47
C ASP A 9 -5.96 12.51 -4.26
N SER A 10 -4.62 12.46 -4.41
CA SER A 10 -3.84 13.46 -5.14
C SER A 10 -4.28 13.70 -6.60
N ILE A 11 -5.06 12.76 -7.18
CA ILE A 11 -5.59 12.85 -8.53
C ILE A 11 -7.13 13.05 -8.58
N GLY A 12 -7.77 13.30 -7.44
CA GLY A 12 -9.19 13.65 -7.34
C GLY A 12 -10.16 12.46 -7.36
N ARG A 13 -9.70 11.25 -7.04
CA ARG A 13 -10.55 10.06 -6.87
C ARG A 13 -11.08 10.00 -5.45
N PRO A 14 -12.38 9.72 -5.24
CA PRO A 14 -12.96 9.65 -3.91
C PRO A 14 -12.41 8.45 -3.13
N ILE A 15 -12.02 8.68 -1.89
CA ILE A 15 -11.38 7.71 -1.00
C ILE A 15 -12.34 7.28 0.11
N GLY A 16 -12.28 5.99 0.44
CA GLY A 16 -12.93 5.44 1.62
C GLY A 16 -13.69 4.15 1.34
N TYR A 17 -14.13 3.50 2.42
CA TYR A 17 -14.84 2.22 2.36
C TYR A 17 -16.19 2.27 1.63
N ALA A 18 -16.75 3.47 1.40
CA ALA A 18 -18.00 3.63 0.64
C ALA A 18 -17.80 3.65 -0.88
N PHE A 19 -16.56 3.73 -1.36
CA PHE A 19 -16.27 3.89 -2.77
C PHE A 19 -15.75 2.60 -3.37
N GLU A 20 -16.62 1.93 -4.12
CA GLU A 20 -16.27 0.75 -4.91
C GLU A 20 -15.20 1.11 -5.96
N ALA A 21 -14.27 0.18 -6.10
CA ALA A 21 -13.18 0.25 -7.05
C ALA A 21 -12.83 -1.16 -7.55
N THR A 22 -11.88 -1.19 -8.45
CA THR A 22 -11.26 -2.41 -8.95
C THR A 22 -9.78 -2.31 -8.65
N CYS A 23 -9.16 -3.46 -8.38
CA CYS A 23 -7.72 -3.53 -8.17
C CYS A 23 -6.97 -2.82 -9.31
N ASP A 24 -6.06 -1.91 -8.95
CA ASP A 24 -5.24 -1.13 -9.90
C ASP A 24 -4.14 -1.98 -10.57
N HIS A 25 -4.03 -3.27 -10.25
CA HIS A 25 -3.07 -4.16 -10.90
C HIS A 25 -3.52 -4.47 -12.35
N PRO A 26 -2.63 -4.30 -13.35
CA PRO A 26 -2.98 -4.58 -14.74
C PRO A 26 -3.42 -6.04 -14.91
N GLY A 27 -4.61 -6.24 -15.48
CA GLY A 27 -5.19 -7.58 -15.67
C GLY A 27 -5.91 -8.17 -14.45
N CYS A 28 -6.03 -7.42 -13.34
CA CYS A 28 -6.91 -7.80 -12.24
C CYS A 28 -8.27 -7.11 -12.35
N HIS A 29 -9.34 -7.88 -12.14
CA HIS A 29 -10.72 -7.35 -12.15
C HIS A 29 -11.44 -7.60 -10.82
N LYS A 30 -10.69 -7.87 -9.74
CA LYS A 30 -11.26 -8.07 -8.41
C LYS A 30 -11.84 -6.75 -7.92
N GLN A 31 -13.12 -6.78 -7.55
CA GLN A 31 -13.77 -5.64 -6.92
C GLN A 31 -13.25 -5.46 -5.49
N ILE A 32 -12.98 -4.21 -5.15
CA ILE A 32 -12.44 -3.76 -3.87
C ILE A 32 -13.15 -2.44 -3.50
N ASP A 33 -12.78 -1.87 -2.36
CA ASP A 33 -13.08 -0.48 -2.04
C ASP A 33 -11.79 0.34 -1.96
N ARG A 34 -11.92 1.67 -1.93
CA ARG A 34 -10.78 2.60 -1.72
C ARG A 34 -10.52 2.86 -0.23
N GLY A 35 -10.76 1.87 0.62
CA GLY A 35 -10.39 1.89 2.03
C GLY A 35 -8.92 1.55 2.26
N LEU A 36 -8.45 1.78 3.49
CA LEU A 36 -7.08 1.49 3.90
C LEU A 36 -6.72 0.01 3.79
N SER A 37 -7.71 -0.87 3.91
CA SER A 37 -7.54 -2.31 3.74
C SER A 37 -7.04 -2.71 2.36
N TYR A 38 -7.16 -1.84 1.35
CA TYR A 38 -6.69 -2.08 -0.02
C TYR A 38 -5.64 -1.06 -0.49
N ALA A 39 -5.32 -0.06 0.32
CA ALA A 39 -4.29 0.92 -0.03
C ALA A 39 -2.92 0.25 -0.10
N CYS A 40 -2.11 0.66 -1.08
CA CYS A 40 -0.68 0.43 -1.06
C CYS A 40 -0.06 1.37 -0.04
N GLY A 41 0.62 0.86 0.99
CA GLY A 41 1.20 1.67 2.05
C GLY A 41 0.25 1.91 3.24
N GLY A 42 0.42 3.05 3.89
CA GLY A 42 -0.33 3.50 5.05
C GLY A 42 -1.60 4.26 4.71
N MET A 43 -1.71 5.51 5.17
CA MET A 43 -2.88 6.35 4.94
C MET A 43 -2.97 6.76 3.47
N HIS A 44 -3.63 5.93 2.65
CA HIS A 44 -3.90 6.20 1.23
C HIS A 44 -2.67 6.43 0.34
N GLY A 45 -1.53 5.93 0.80
CA GLY A 45 -0.27 6.00 0.08
C GLY A 45 0.41 7.38 0.09
N GLU A 46 0.11 8.21 1.09
CA GLU A 46 0.83 9.47 1.36
C GLU A 46 2.28 9.28 1.86
N ASP A 47 2.83 8.07 1.74
CA ASP A 47 4.16 7.70 2.21
C ASP A 47 5.14 7.45 1.05
N GLU A 48 6.43 7.49 1.35
CA GLU A 48 7.51 7.35 0.35
C GLU A 48 7.67 5.90 -0.18
N ILE A 49 6.94 4.95 0.42
CA ILE A 49 7.07 3.51 0.14
C ILE A 49 5.97 2.96 -0.76
N SER A 50 5.01 3.80 -1.14
CA SER A 50 3.83 3.38 -1.89
C SER A 50 3.54 4.26 -3.10
N CYS A 51 2.49 3.91 -3.84
CA CYS A 51 2.12 4.55 -5.10
C CYS A 51 0.70 5.09 -5.12
N GLU A 52 0.08 5.31 -3.94
CA GLU A 52 -1.32 5.80 -3.79
C GLU A 52 -2.40 4.92 -4.46
N GLY A 53 -2.00 3.75 -4.96
CA GLY A 53 -2.88 2.81 -5.65
C GLY A 53 -3.63 1.88 -4.70
N TYR A 54 -4.74 1.31 -5.19
CA TYR A 54 -5.56 0.37 -4.44
C TYR A 54 -5.50 -1.03 -5.06
N PHE A 55 -5.10 -2.01 -4.25
CA PHE A 55 -4.79 -3.35 -4.72
C PHE A 55 -5.44 -4.40 -3.82
N CYS A 56 -5.94 -5.47 -4.43
CA CYS A 56 -6.42 -6.60 -3.67
C CYS A 56 -5.29 -7.29 -2.90
N GLU A 57 -5.64 -8.09 -1.89
CA GLU A 57 -4.71 -8.86 -1.06
C GLU A 57 -3.65 -9.66 -1.85
N ALA A 58 -4.03 -10.22 -3.00
CA ALA A 58 -3.12 -10.99 -3.85
C ALA A 58 -2.03 -10.13 -4.52
N HIS A 59 -2.29 -8.84 -4.70
CA HIS A 59 -1.35 -7.90 -5.31
C HIS A 59 -0.65 -7.00 -4.29
N ARG A 60 -0.90 -7.19 -2.98
CA ARG A 60 -0.11 -6.60 -1.88
C ARG A 60 0.42 -7.69 -0.93
N PRO A 61 1.23 -8.64 -1.44
CA PRO A 61 1.69 -9.77 -0.65
C PRO A 61 2.71 -9.39 0.41
N THR A 62 3.39 -8.26 0.24
CA THR A 62 4.56 -7.87 1.04
C THR A 62 4.17 -6.91 2.14
N PHE A 63 4.62 -7.20 3.35
CA PHE A 63 4.55 -6.29 4.48
C PHE A 63 5.84 -5.48 4.56
N VAL A 64 5.73 -4.19 4.88
CA VAL A 64 6.86 -3.28 5.06
C VAL A 64 6.66 -2.57 6.38
N GLU A 65 7.70 -2.56 7.22
CA GLU A 65 7.71 -1.78 8.44
C GLU A 65 8.27 -0.38 8.15
N HIS A 66 7.46 0.64 8.41
CA HIS A 66 7.86 2.03 8.24
C HIS A 66 7.27 2.90 9.34
N CYS A 67 8.09 3.77 9.93
CA CYS A 67 7.68 4.68 11.02
C CYS A 67 6.97 3.96 12.21
N GLY A 68 7.37 2.73 12.53
CA GLY A 68 6.79 1.94 13.63
C GLY A 68 5.39 1.38 13.33
N SER A 69 5.00 1.29 12.06
CA SER A 69 3.77 0.64 11.61
C SER A 69 4.05 -0.29 10.43
N THR A 70 3.36 -1.43 10.41
CA THR A 70 3.45 -2.38 9.30
C THR A 70 2.38 -2.06 8.26
N HIS A 71 2.82 -1.86 7.02
CA HIS A 71 1.97 -1.55 5.88
C HIS A 71 2.07 -2.64 4.81
N GLN A 72 1.04 -2.76 3.98
CA GLN A 72 1.05 -3.69 2.86
C GLN A 72 1.24 -2.92 1.56
N ILE A 73 2.24 -3.32 0.77
CA ILE A 73 2.58 -2.64 -0.47
C ILE A 73 2.45 -3.56 -1.67
N CYS A 74 2.24 -2.98 -2.84
CA CYS A 74 2.12 -3.74 -4.07
C CYS A 74 3.48 -4.33 -4.51
N SER A 75 3.43 -5.39 -5.30
CA SER A 75 4.63 -6.07 -5.81
C SER A 75 5.60 -5.14 -6.58
N GLN A 76 5.07 -4.10 -7.23
CA GLN A 76 5.90 -3.09 -7.91
C GLN A 76 6.64 -2.20 -6.90
N CYS A 77 5.97 -1.71 -5.86
CA CYS A 77 6.59 -0.94 -4.80
C CYS A 77 7.62 -1.77 -4.04
N THR A 78 7.31 -3.03 -3.71
CA THR A 78 8.28 -3.98 -3.13
C THR A 78 9.55 -4.04 -3.97
N LYS A 79 9.43 -4.23 -5.28
CA LYS A 79 10.58 -4.29 -6.17
C LYS A 79 11.35 -2.97 -6.21
N ALA A 80 10.66 -1.84 -6.24
CA ALA A 80 11.29 -0.52 -6.25
C ALA A 80 12.09 -0.25 -4.96
N LEU A 81 11.56 -0.64 -3.81
CA LEU A 81 12.24 -0.50 -2.52
C LEU A 81 13.47 -1.40 -2.42
N ILE A 82 13.36 -2.65 -2.86
CA ILE A 82 14.52 -3.57 -2.91
C ILE A 82 15.58 -3.05 -3.89
N ASP A 83 15.17 -2.52 -5.04
CA ASP A 83 16.07 -1.96 -6.06
C ASP A 83 16.79 -0.69 -5.57
N SER A 84 16.15 0.11 -4.70
CA SER A 84 16.82 1.28 -4.09
C SER A 84 17.99 0.89 -3.20
N GLY A 85 18.03 -0.35 -2.71
CA GLY A 85 19.07 -0.86 -1.80
C GLY A 85 18.97 -0.32 -0.37
N GLU A 86 17.94 0.47 -0.08
CA GLU A 86 17.66 1.02 1.26
C GLU A 86 16.73 0.13 2.08
N TRP A 87 16.16 -0.93 1.47
CA TRP A 87 15.21 -1.83 2.10
C TRP A 87 15.67 -3.28 1.95
N GLN A 88 15.58 -4.03 3.04
CA GLN A 88 15.95 -5.44 3.09
C GLN A 88 14.78 -6.27 3.59
N GLU A 89 14.61 -7.47 3.02
CA GLU A 89 13.64 -8.44 3.53
C GLU A 89 14.20 -9.04 4.82
N ASP A 90 13.46 -8.90 5.91
CA ASP A 90 13.77 -9.53 7.19
C ASP A 90 13.22 -10.97 7.18
N GLU A 91 14.11 -11.95 7.24
CA GLU A 91 13.76 -13.38 7.16
C GLU A 91 13.03 -13.88 8.43
N ASP A 92 13.18 -13.20 9.57
CA ASP A 92 12.59 -13.59 10.86
C ASP A 92 11.15 -13.07 10.99
N GLU A 93 10.86 -11.86 10.48
CA GLU A 93 9.53 -11.24 10.56
C GLU A 93 8.71 -11.38 9.26
N GLY A 94 9.36 -11.69 8.14
CA GLY A 94 8.71 -11.77 6.83
C GLY A 94 8.21 -10.40 6.33
N CYS A 95 8.89 -9.32 6.73
CA CYS A 95 8.57 -7.95 6.35
C CYS A 95 9.82 -7.22 5.79
N LEU A 96 9.61 -6.20 4.96
CA LEU A 96 10.67 -5.30 4.50
C LEU A 96 10.98 -4.28 5.60
N THR A 97 12.25 -4.10 5.93
CA THR A 97 12.73 -3.11 6.89
C THR A 97 13.78 -2.20 6.25
N GLN A 98 13.89 -0.96 6.72
CA GLN A 98 14.86 0.00 6.18
C GLN A 98 16.27 -0.32 6.70
N VAL A 99 17.23 -0.46 5.79
CA VAL A 99 18.64 -0.72 6.06
C VAL A 99 19.22 0.49 6.80
N GLY A 100 19.45 0.35 8.11
CA GLY A 100 20.05 1.39 8.94
C GLY A 100 19.09 2.20 9.80
N ALA A 101 17.83 1.76 9.96
CA ALA A 101 16.96 2.25 11.03
C ALA A 101 17.45 1.71 12.39
N ALA A 102 18.44 2.39 12.99
CA ALA A 102 18.96 2.13 14.33
C ALA A 102 18.91 3.41 15.18
#